data_AF-A0A7X0F5D0-F1
#
_entry.id   AF-A0A7X0F5D0-F1
#
_cell.length_a   1.000
_cell.length_b   1.000
_cell.length_c   1.000
_cell.angle_alpha   90.00
_cell.angle_beta   90.00
_cell.angle_gamma   90.00
#
_symmetry.space_group_name_H-M   'P 1'
#
loop_
_entity.id
_entity.type
_entity.pdbx_description
1 polymer ?
#
loop_
_entity_poly.entity_id
_entity_poly.type
_entity_poly.pdbx_seq_one_letter_code
_entity_poly.pdbx_strand_id
1 'polypeptide(L)'
;MKLEVSLVAIADERWRALRALHEGATADVELLSVASGYAVASIERRSAREGWIAAAPGDFAERLARLADSLVAQVETLRLENEDGFDKAQVEMVGSIIRTVEKITELMRGGEAAKVSQTDRDAEMADVLARIDQRIVELARDYARVLCAAGTDPAPRQVDREGVV
;
A
#
# COMPACT_ATOMS: atom_id res chain seq x y z
N MET A 1 -16.18 5.03 -43.65
CA MET A 1 -14.72 5.21 -43.53
C MET A 1 -14.24 5.93 -42.26
N LYS A 2 -14.34 7.27 -42.07
CA LYS A 2 -13.78 7.91 -40.83
C LYS A 2 -14.45 7.45 -39.52
N LEU A 3 -15.76 7.21 -39.54
CA LEU A 3 -16.52 6.74 -38.35
C LEU A 3 -16.23 5.27 -38.00
N GLU A 4 -16.01 4.41 -39.00
CA GLU A 4 -15.71 2.99 -38.79
C GLU A 4 -14.31 2.78 -38.21
N VAL A 5 -13.32 3.54 -38.70
CA VAL A 5 -11.95 3.52 -38.16
C VAL A 5 -11.93 3.97 -36.69
N SER A 6 -12.77 4.93 -36.33
CA SER A 6 -12.91 5.40 -34.94
C SER A 6 -13.52 4.34 -34.02
N LEU A 7 -14.49 3.56 -34.49
CA LEU A 7 -15.16 2.53 -33.70
C LEU A 7 -14.23 1.33 -33.44
N VAL A 8 -13.44 0.92 -34.44
CA VAL A 8 -12.46 -0.15 -34.31
C VAL A 8 -11.35 0.25 -33.32
N ALA A 9 -10.83 1.47 -33.42
CA ALA A 9 -9.81 1.96 -32.49
C ALA A 9 -10.30 1.99 -31.03
N ILE A 10 -11.55 2.42 -30.81
CA ILE A 10 -12.17 2.40 -29.47
C ILE A 10 -12.34 0.97 -28.96
N ALA A 11 -12.74 0.03 -29.83
CA ALA A 11 -12.87 -1.37 -29.46
C ALA A 11 -11.52 -1.99 -29.06
N ASP A 12 -10.44 -1.68 -29.79
CA ASP A 12 -9.08 -2.13 -29.46
C ASP A 12 -8.60 -1.56 -28.12
N GLU A 13 -8.85 -0.28 -27.86
CA GLU A 13 -8.53 0.38 -26.59
C GLU A 13 -9.22 -0.32 -25.40
N ARG A 14 -10.49 -0.68 -25.57
CA ARG A 14 -11.28 -1.41 -24.56
C ARG A 14 -10.72 -2.81 -24.31
N TRP A 15 -10.35 -3.53 -25.37
CA TRP A 15 -9.76 -4.85 -25.24
C TRP A 15 -8.40 -4.81 -24.55
N ARG A 16 -7.57 -3.80 -24.83
CA ARG A 16 -6.31 -3.59 -24.10
C ARG A 16 -6.54 -3.29 -22.63
N ALA A 17 -7.52 -2.45 -22.31
CA ALA A 17 -7.86 -2.14 -20.92
C ALA A 17 -8.38 -3.36 -20.15
N LEU A 18 -9.24 -4.18 -20.77
CA LEU A 18 -9.72 -5.43 -20.20
C LEU A 18 -8.60 -6.44 -20.00
N ARG A 19 -7.69 -6.55 -20.97
CA ARG A 19 -6.50 -7.40 -20.86
C ARG A 19 -5.60 -6.95 -19.71
N ALA A 20 -5.33 -5.65 -19.58
CA ALA A 20 -4.55 -5.10 -18.49
C ALA A 20 -5.17 -5.42 -17.12
N LEU A 21 -6.49 -5.26 -16.97
CA LEU A 21 -7.20 -5.65 -15.75
C LEU A 21 -7.10 -7.15 -15.47
N HIS A 22 -7.20 -8.00 -16.50
CA HIS A 22 -7.05 -9.45 -16.38
C HIS A 22 -5.63 -9.87 -15.95
N GLU A 23 -4.61 -9.18 -16.48
CA GLU A 23 -3.20 -9.35 -16.11
C GLU A 23 -2.84 -8.70 -14.76
N GLY A 24 -3.86 -8.21 -14.03
CA GLY A 24 -3.71 -7.72 -12.66
C GLY A 24 -3.24 -6.28 -12.57
N ALA A 25 -3.36 -5.45 -13.62
CA ALA A 25 -3.16 -4.02 -13.52
C ALA A 25 -4.07 -3.41 -12.43
N THR A 26 -3.57 -2.38 -11.74
CA THR A 26 -4.35 -1.71 -10.70
C THR A 26 -5.58 -1.08 -11.34
N ALA A 27 -6.77 -1.43 -10.84
CA ALA A 27 -8.03 -0.93 -11.36
C ALA A 27 -8.27 0.53 -10.93
N ASP A 28 -7.55 1.47 -11.55
CA ASP A 28 -7.80 2.90 -11.39
C ASP A 28 -9.04 3.34 -12.20
N VAL A 29 -9.50 4.56 -11.90
CA VAL A 29 -10.74 5.11 -12.48
C VAL A 29 -10.64 5.30 -14.00
N GLU A 30 -9.45 5.59 -14.51
CA GLU A 30 -9.20 5.85 -15.92
C GLU A 30 -9.24 4.54 -16.73
N LEU A 31 -8.58 3.49 -16.22
CA LEU A 31 -8.60 2.15 -16.80
C LEU A 31 -10.00 1.54 -16.75
N LEU A 32 -10.73 1.73 -15.65
CA LEU A 32 -12.13 1.32 -15.53
C LEU A 32 -13.03 2.08 -16.51
N SER A 33 -12.80 3.37 -16.73
CA SER A 33 -13.51 4.19 -17.71
C SER A 33 -13.30 3.63 -19.12
N VAL A 34 -12.05 3.35 -19.50
CA VAL A 34 -11.74 2.76 -20.82
C VAL A 34 -12.39 1.37 -20.94
N ALA A 35 -12.12 0.43 -20.03
CA ALA A 35 -12.65 -0.92 -20.10
C ALA A 35 -14.20 -0.97 -20.16
N SER A 36 -14.85 -0.18 -19.31
CA SER A 36 -16.32 -0.16 -19.22
C SER A 36 -17.00 0.69 -20.28
N GLY A 37 -16.29 1.63 -20.91
CA GLY A 37 -16.83 2.62 -21.84
C GLY A 37 -17.69 3.70 -21.19
N TYR A 38 -17.72 3.79 -19.85
CA TYR A 38 -18.37 4.89 -19.13
C TYR A 38 -17.40 6.04 -18.93
N ALA A 39 -17.90 7.27 -18.83
CA ALA A 39 -17.07 8.42 -18.49
C ALA A 39 -16.48 8.30 -17.07
N VAL A 40 -15.23 8.75 -16.90
CA VAL A 40 -14.50 8.84 -15.61
C VAL A 40 -15.39 9.36 -14.48
N ALA A 41 -16.04 10.52 -14.67
CA ALA A 41 -16.91 11.13 -13.67
C ALA A 41 -18.10 10.25 -13.24
N SER A 42 -18.56 9.34 -14.11
CA SER A 42 -19.62 8.38 -13.77
C SER A 42 -19.08 7.26 -12.88
N ILE A 43 -17.86 6.80 -13.15
CA ILE A 43 -17.16 5.81 -12.31
C ILE A 43 -16.84 6.41 -10.94
N GLU A 44 -16.31 7.63 -10.86
CA GLU A 44 -16.02 8.32 -9.59
C GLU A 44 -17.26 8.52 -8.73
N ARG A 45 -18.35 9.03 -9.34
CA ARG A 45 -19.60 9.23 -8.61
C ARG A 45 -20.15 7.90 -8.08
N ARG A 46 -20.01 6.84 -8.85
CA ARG A 46 -20.47 5.51 -8.47
C ARG A 46 -19.60 4.89 -7.38
N SER A 47 -18.28 4.96 -7.52
CA SER A 47 -17.32 4.43 -6.56
C SER A 47 -17.46 5.12 -5.20
N ALA A 48 -17.64 6.45 -5.19
CA ALA A 48 -17.88 7.22 -3.96
C ALA A 48 -19.21 6.84 -3.30
N ARG A 49 -20.29 6.73 -4.07
CA ARG A 49 -21.62 6.37 -3.55
C ARG A 49 -21.67 4.96 -2.98
N GLU A 50 -20.95 4.03 -3.59
CA GLU A 50 -20.96 2.62 -3.24
C GLU A 50 -19.77 2.23 -2.33
N GLY A 51 -18.93 3.19 -1.94
CA GLY A 51 -17.81 2.98 -1.02
C GLY A 51 -16.76 2.01 -1.55
N TRP A 52 -16.50 2.03 -2.87
CA TRP A 52 -15.49 1.14 -3.45
C TRP A 52 -14.12 1.46 -2.86
N ILE A 53 -13.40 0.41 -2.45
CA ILE A 53 -12.05 0.53 -1.91
C ILE A 53 -11.09 0.42 -3.09
N ALA A 54 -10.35 1.50 -3.37
CA ALA A 54 -9.28 1.46 -4.33
C ALA A 54 -8.24 0.44 -3.85
N ALA A 55 -7.81 -0.46 -4.74
CA ALA A 55 -6.62 -1.25 -4.48
C ALA A 55 -5.51 -0.24 -4.15
N ALA A 56 -4.90 -0.37 -2.97
CA ALA A 56 -3.75 0.46 -2.60
C ALA A 56 -2.79 0.44 -3.78
N PRO A 57 -2.21 1.59 -4.20
CA PRO A 57 -1.31 1.63 -5.34
C PRO A 57 -0.29 0.54 -5.10
N GLY A 58 -0.39 -0.53 -5.91
CA GLY A 58 0.33 -1.78 -5.65
C GLY A 58 1.76 -1.44 -5.29
N ASP A 59 2.26 -2.11 -4.26
CA ASP A 59 3.59 -1.88 -3.72
C ASP A 59 4.54 -1.63 -4.89
N PHE A 60 5.45 -0.65 -4.77
CA PHE A 60 6.35 -0.34 -5.88
C PHE A 60 7.00 -1.61 -6.45
N ALA A 61 7.24 -2.62 -5.59
CA ALA A 61 7.62 -3.98 -5.96
C ALA A 61 6.59 -4.74 -6.82
N GLU A 62 5.30 -4.76 -6.49
CA GLU A 62 4.24 -5.36 -7.32
C GLU A 62 4.05 -4.66 -8.67
N ARG A 63 4.28 -3.34 -8.74
CA ARG A 63 4.30 -2.61 -10.01
C ARG A 63 5.52 -2.99 -10.85
N LEU A 64 6.68 -3.11 -10.23
CA LEU A 64 7.90 -3.59 -10.89
C LEU A 64 7.76 -5.03 -11.38
N ALA A 65 7.19 -5.92 -10.57
CA ALA A 65 6.95 -7.32 -10.92
C ALA A 65 6.06 -7.45 -12.17
N ARG A 66 4.91 -6.75 -12.19
CA ARG A 66 4.02 -6.73 -13.36
C ARG A 66 4.69 -6.18 -14.61
N LEU A 67 5.55 -5.17 -14.47
CA LEU A 67 6.28 -4.62 -15.61
C LEU A 67 7.33 -5.62 -16.14
N ALA A 68 7.98 -6.38 -15.26
CA ALA A 68 8.86 -7.47 -15.66
C ALA A 68 8.08 -8.59 -16.38
N ASP A 69 6.93 -9.00 -15.87
CA ASP A 69 6.08 -10.02 -16.49
C ASP A 69 5.59 -9.59 -17.89
N SER A 70 5.18 -8.32 -18.03
CA SER A 70 4.77 -7.76 -19.32
C SER A 70 5.91 -7.71 -20.34
N LEU A 71 7.13 -7.39 -19.88
CA LEU A 71 8.32 -7.40 -20.72
C LEU A 71 8.72 -8.81 -21.17
N VAL A 72 8.57 -9.81 -20.29
CA VAL A 72 8.77 -11.22 -20.64
C VAL A 72 7.74 -11.67 -21.68
N ALA A 73 6.46 -11.34 -21.48
CA ALA A 73 5.39 -11.67 -22.42
C ALA A 73 5.60 -11.04 -23.81
N GLN A 74 6.19 -9.84 -23.88
CA GLN A 74 6.57 -9.21 -25.16
C GLN A 74 7.67 -9.99 -25.89
N VAL A 75 8.68 -10.48 -25.17
CA VAL A 75 9.73 -11.33 -25.74
C VAL A 75 9.16 -12.67 -26.23
N GLU A 76 8.24 -13.26 -25.48
CA GLU A 76 7.57 -14.50 -25.88
C GLU A 76 6.69 -14.31 -27.12
N THR A 77 5.98 -13.19 -27.21
CA THR A 77 5.18 -12.85 -28.40
C THR A 77 6.07 -12.65 -29.62
N LEU A 78 7.19 -11.92 -29.48
CA LEU A 78 8.18 -11.75 -30.55
C LEU A 78 8.77 -13.09 -31.00
N ARG A 79 8.96 -14.04 -30.08
CA ARG A 79 9.43 -15.40 -30.42
C ARG A 79 8.38 -16.19 -31.22
N LEU A 80 7.10 -16.07 -30.86
CA LEU A 80 6.00 -16.73 -31.57
C LEU A 80 5.78 -16.15 -32.97
N GLU A 81 6.01 -14.85 -33.15
CA GLU A 81 5.87 -14.16 -34.44
C GLU A 81 7.07 -14.38 -35.38
N ASN A 82 8.21 -14.86 -34.87
CA ASN A 82 9.43 -15.08 -35.62
C ASN A 82 9.89 -16.56 -35.55
N GLU A 83 9.10 -17.49 -36.10
CA GLU A 83 9.46 -18.92 -36.17
C GLU A 83 10.77 -19.19 -36.96
N ASP A 84 11.11 -18.33 -37.92
CA ASP A 84 12.33 -18.43 -38.76
C ASP A 84 13.58 -17.77 -38.15
N GLY A 85 13.48 -17.27 -36.91
CA GLY A 85 14.58 -16.66 -36.16
C GLY A 85 14.53 -15.13 -36.12
N PHE A 86 15.34 -14.55 -35.23
CA PHE A 86 15.38 -13.10 -34.99
C PHE A 86 16.35 -12.38 -35.93
N ASP A 87 15.94 -11.23 -36.45
CA ASP A 87 16.85 -10.29 -37.08
C ASP A 87 17.75 -9.58 -36.03
N LYS A 88 18.80 -8.91 -36.51
CA LYS A 88 19.76 -8.24 -35.63
C LYS A 88 19.12 -7.17 -34.73
N ALA A 89 18.12 -6.45 -35.22
CA ALA A 89 17.44 -5.40 -34.45
C ALA A 89 16.55 -6.01 -33.36
N GLN A 90 15.88 -7.12 -33.66
CA GLN A 90 15.09 -7.89 -32.70
C GLN A 90 15.98 -8.50 -31.60
N VAL A 91 17.16 -9.03 -31.94
CA VAL A 91 18.13 -9.53 -30.95
C VAL A 91 18.60 -8.42 -30.01
N GLU A 92 18.90 -7.23 -30.53
CA GLU A 92 19.29 -6.08 -29.71
C GLU A 92 18.16 -5.62 -28.78
N MET A 93 16.91 -5.63 -29.27
CA MET A 93 15.72 -5.31 -28.49
C MET A 93 15.50 -6.31 -27.35
N VAL A 94 15.53 -7.62 -27.63
CA VAL A 94 15.41 -8.67 -26.61
C VAL A 94 16.53 -8.54 -25.58
N GLY A 95 17.77 -8.27 -26.02
CA GLY A 95 18.90 -8.03 -25.12
C GLY A 95 18.74 -6.78 -24.24
N SER A 96 18.03 -5.75 -24.70
CA SER A 96 17.68 -4.58 -23.87
C SER A 96 16.61 -4.95 -22.85
N ILE A 97 15.58 -5.70 -23.26
CA ILE A 97 14.49 -6.12 -22.37
C ILE A 97 15.02 -6.96 -21.20
N ILE A 98 15.90 -7.93 -21.48
CA ILE A 98 16.52 -8.78 -20.45
C ILE A 98 17.27 -7.93 -19.42
N ARG A 99 18.09 -6.96 -19.86
CA ARG A 99 18.82 -6.06 -18.97
C ARG A 99 17.89 -5.21 -18.10
N THR A 100 16.75 -4.77 -18.65
CA THR A 100 15.75 -4.02 -17.90
C THR A 100 15.09 -4.89 -16.82
N VAL A 101 14.74 -6.14 -17.14
CA VAL A 101 14.18 -7.11 -16.18
C VAL A 101 15.18 -7.43 -15.05
N GLU A 102 16.46 -7.61 -15.38
CA GLU A 102 17.52 -7.81 -14.38
C GLU A 102 17.62 -6.61 -13.44
N LYS A 103 17.59 -5.38 -13.97
CA LYS A 103 17.66 -4.16 -13.16
C LYS A 103 16.44 -3.99 -12.24
N ILE A 104 15.25 -4.35 -12.73
CA ILE A 104 14.02 -4.36 -11.94
C ILE A 104 14.12 -5.36 -10.78
N THR A 105 14.63 -6.55 -11.04
CA THR A 105 14.82 -7.60 -10.02
C THR A 105 15.80 -7.15 -8.93
N GLU A 106 16.88 -6.46 -9.32
CA GLU A 106 17.85 -5.87 -8.39
C GLU A 106 17.20 -4.80 -7.48
N LEU A 107 16.37 -3.92 -8.04
CA LEU A 107 15.65 -2.88 -7.29
C LEU A 107 14.62 -3.46 -6.32
N MET A 108 13.89 -4.52 -6.73
CA MET A 108 12.93 -5.21 -5.86
C MET A 108 13.60 -5.79 -4.61
N ARG A 109 14.76 -6.43 -4.79
CA ARG A 109 15.53 -7.02 -3.69
C ARG A 109 16.01 -5.97 -2.67
N GLY A 110 16.38 -4.78 -3.14
CA GLY A 110 16.76 -3.67 -2.26
C GLY A 110 15.60 -3.10 -1.43
N GLY A 111 14.40 -3.03 -2.03
CA GLY A 111 13.20 -2.55 -1.35
C GLY A 111 12.69 -3.49 -0.26
N GLU A 112 12.77 -4.80 -0.49
CA GLU A 112 12.36 -5.82 0.47
C GLU A 112 13.25 -5.82 1.72
N ALA A 113 14.57 -5.72 1.54
CA ALA A 113 15.53 -5.58 2.65
C ALA A 113 15.28 -4.31 3.48
N ALA A 114 14.92 -3.20 2.82
CA ALA A 114 14.59 -1.95 3.51
C ALA A 114 13.31 -2.07 4.35
N LYS A 115 12.27 -2.75 3.84
CA LYS A 115 11.01 -2.98 4.56
C LYS A 115 11.18 -3.84 5.80
N VAL A 116 11.90 -4.97 5.69
CA VAL A 116 12.21 -5.83 6.84
C VAL A 116 12.92 -5.01 7.93
N SER A 117 13.91 -4.22 7.55
CA SER A 117 14.63 -3.36 8.50
C SER A 117 13.77 -2.29 9.17
N GLN A 118 12.67 -1.87 8.53
CA GLN A 118 11.73 -0.90 9.10
C GLN A 118 10.77 -1.59 10.07
N THR A 119 10.24 -2.75 9.71
CA THR A 119 9.38 -3.55 10.59
C THR A 119 10.09 -3.93 11.89
N ASP A 120 11.37 -4.33 11.80
CA ASP A 120 12.18 -4.64 12.99
C ASP A 120 12.35 -3.41 13.91
N ARG A 121 12.61 -2.24 13.32
CA ARG A 121 12.72 -0.97 14.05
C ARG A 121 11.40 -0.54 14.69
N ASP A 122 10.28 -0.72 13.99
CA ASP A 122 8.95 -0.40 14.52
C ASP A 122 8.57 -1.34 15.67
N ALA A 123 8.92 -2.61 15.59
CA ALA A 123 8.73 -3.59 16.66
C ALA A 123 9.56 -3.23 17.90
N GLU A 124 10.83 -2.87 17.72
CA GLU A 124 11.69 -2.40 18.82
C GLU A 124 11.14 -1.12 19.47
N MET A 125 10.66 -0.17 18.65
CA MET A 125 10.04 1.07 19.13
C MET A 125 8.77 0.77 19.95
N ALA A 126 7.91 -0.13 19.48
CA ALA A 126 6.70 -0.52 20.21
C ALA A 126 7.04 -1.13 21.58
N ASP A 127 8.09 -1.93 21.66
CA ASP A 127 8.56 -2.54 22.89
C ASP A 127 9.09 -1.49 23.89
N VAL A 128 9.84 -0.50 23.40
CA VAL A 128 10.28 0.64 24.23
C VAL A 128 9.10 1.44 24.74
N LEU A 129 8.11 1.73 23.89
CA LEU A 129 6.91 2.47 24.28
C LEU A 129 6.09 1.70 25.33
N ALA A 130 5.96 0.38 25.20
CA ALA A 130 5.27 -0.47 26.17
C ALA A 130 5.95 -0.42 27.55
N ARG A 131 7.29 -0.42 27.60
CA ARG A 131 8.06 -0.27 28.84
C ARG A 131 7.86 1.09 29.50
N ILE A 132 7.78 2.15 28.70
CA ILE A 132 7.51 3.50 29.18
C ILE A 132 6.09 3.58 29.78
N ASP A 133 5.09 3.07 29.07
CA ASP A 133 3.69 3.05 29.53
C ASP A 133 3.56 2.31 30.87
N GLN A 134 4.15 1.11 30.95
CA GLN A 134 4.19 0.33 32.19
C GLN A 134 4.79 1.14 33.36
N ARG A 135 5.88 1.87 33.10
CA ARG A 135 6.53 2.67 34.14
C ARG A 135 5.70 3.89 34.55
N ILE A 136 5.00 4.51 33.62
CA ILE A 136 4.06 5.61 33.90
C ILE A 136 2.95 5.11 34.82
N VAL A 137 2.36 3.95 34.51
CA VAL A 137 1.30 3.33 35.33
C VAL A 137 1.78 3.02 36.75
N GLU A 138 2.99 2.47 36.90
CA GLU A 138 3.60 2.20 38.21
C GLU A 138 3.77 3.49 39.02
N LEU A 139 4.40 4.51 38.44
CA LEU A 139 4.64 5.78 39.12
C LEU A 139 3.33 6.48 39.50
N ALA A 140 2.32 6.43 38.63
CA ALA A 140 1.00 6.98 38.92
C ALA A 140 0.34 6.26 40.11
N ARG A 141 0.44 4.92 40.18
CA ARG A 141 -0.08 4.13 41.31
C ARG A 141 0.65 4.44 42.60
N ASP A 142 1.97 4.54 42.57
CA ASP A 142 2.78 4.88 43.74
C ASP A 142 2.42 6.28 44.26
N TYR A 143 2.30 7.25 43.35
CA TYR A 143 1.89 8.61 43.69
C TYR A 143 0.49 8.67 44.30
N ALA A 144 -0.47 7.92 43.74
CA ALA A 144 -1.81 7.81 44.29
C ALA A 144 -1.81 7.21 45.71
N ARG A 145 -0.98 6.18 45.99
CA ARG A 145 -0.85 5.63 47.35
C ARG A 145 -0.32 6.67 48.34
N VAL A 146 0.68 7.46 47.94
CA VAL A 146 1.24 8.52 48.79
C VAL A 146 0.17 9.57 49.13
N LEU A 147 -0.63 10.00 48.14
CA LEU A 147 -1.73 10.95 48.35
C LEU A 147 -2.83 10.37 49.26
N CYS A 148 -3.22 9.11 49.07
CA CYS A 148 -4.20 8.46 49.94
C CYS A 148 -3.70 8.33 51.38
N ALA A 149 -2.43 7.97 51.58
CA ALA A 149 -1.84 7.88 52.93
C ALA A 149 -1.79 9.25 53.63
N ALA A 150 -1.48 10.32 52.90
CA ALA A 150 -1.44 11.69 53.43
C ALA A 150 -2.84 12.25 53.76
N GLY A 151 -3.91 11.73 53.15
CA GLY A 151 -5.29 12.17 53.38
C GLY A 151 -6.02 11.52 54.55
N THR A 152 -5.36 10.65 55.33
CA THR A 152 -6.00 9.85 56.40
C THR A 152 -5.62 10.26 57.82
N ASP A 153 -5.25 11.52 58.05
CA ASP A 153 -5.03 12.04 59.41
C ASP A 153 -6.39 12.20 60.12
N PRO A 154 -6.68 11.47 61.22
CA PRO A 154 -7.97 11.57 61.89
C PRO A 154 -8.13 12.97 62.52
N ALA A 155 -9.20 13.66 62.13
CA ALA A 155 -9.55 14.99 62.63
C ALA A 155 -9.43 15.08 64.16
N PRO A 156 -8.83 16.15 64.72
CA PRO A 156 -8.68 16.29 66.17
C PRO A 156 -10.07 16.36 66.82
N ARG A 157 -10.30 15.45 67.78
CA ARG A 157 -11.49 15.44 68.63
C ARG A 157 -11.66 16.81 69.29
N GLN A 158 -12.74 17.52 68.96
CA GLN A 158 -13.15 18.70 69.70
C GLN A 158 -13.41 18.28 71.15
N VAL A 159 -12.59 18.80 72.06
CA VAL A 159 -12.78 18.65 73.49
C VAL A 159 -13.79 19.69 73.90
N ASP A 160 -15.04 19.27 74.10
CA ASP A 160 -16.06 20.08 74.75
C ASP A 160 -15.54 20.46 76.14
N ARG A 161 -15.23 21.75 76.35
CA ARG A 161 -15.13 22.31 77.69
C ARG A 161 -16.40 23.10 77.96
N GLU A 162 -17.38 22.37 78.48
CA GLU A 162 -18.44 22.91 79.33
C GLU A 162 -17.81 23.75 80.45
N GLY A 163 -18.42 24.90 80.68
CA GLY A 163 -17.87 25.94 81.53
C GLY A 163 -17.98 25.67 83.02
N VAL A 164 -17.36 26.54 83.81
CA VAL A 164 -17.78 26.87 85.17
C VAL A 164 -17.40 28.34 85.43
N VAL A 165 -18.46 29.11 85.73
CA VAL A 165 -18.61 30.34 86.52
C VAL A 165 -17.35 31.14 86.88
#